data_AF-A0A1I5ARP0-F1
#
_entry.id   AF-A0A1I5ARP0-F1
#
_cell.length_a   1.000
_cell.length_b   1.000
_cell.length_c   1.000
_cell.angle_alpha   90.00
_cell.angle_beta   90.00
_cell.angle_gamma   90.00
#
_symmetry.space_group_name_H-M   'P 1'
#
loop_
_entity.id
_entity.type
_entity.pdbx_description
1 polymer ?
#
loop_
_entity_poly.entity_id
_entity_poly.type
_entity_poly.pdbx_seq_one_letter_code
_entity_poly.pdbx_strand_id
1 'polypeptide(L)'
;ENKKTQGIPWVSVKERMPEDDGGFSPLCLVYYTYTGGYGQSITSIGYDWWDSDKDEWTKHDNSEVTHWCYMDDIPAPVTQEN
;
A
#
# COMPACT_ATOMS: atom_id res chain seq x y z
N GLU A 1 20.97 -21.90 4.83
CA GLU A 1 20.65 -20.68 4.07
C GLU A 1 19.65 -19.83 4.83
N ASN A 2 19.89 -18.52 4.93
CA ASN A 2 18.97 -17.58 5.55
C ASN A 2 17.75 -17.45 4.61
N LYS A 3 16.59 -18.01 4.98
CA LYS A 3 15.35 -17.84 4.23
C LYS A 3 15.03 -16.35 4.22
N LYS A 4 15.38 -15.64 3.14
CA LYS A 4 14.96 -14.26 2.90
C LYS A 4 13.43 -14.30 2.86
N THR A 5 12.78 -13.75 3.87
CA THR A 5 11.38 -13.32 3.75
C THR A 5 11.32 -12.45 2.50
N GLN A 6 10.62 -12.90 1.45
CA GLN A 6 10.30 -12.04 0.32
C GLN A 6 9.53 -10.85 0.91
N GLY A 7 10.12 -9.65 0.81
CA GLY A 7 9.50 -8.45 1.33
C GLY A 7 8.23 -8.12 0.55
N ILE A 8 7.35 -7.33 1.16
CA ILE A 8 6.17 -6.79 0.49
C ILE A 8 6.62 -5.98 -0.75
N PRO A 9 6.02 -6.21 -1.93
CA PRO A 9 6.42 -5.56 -3.18
C PRO A 9 5.83 -4.14 -3.28
N TRP A 10 6.31 -3.24 -2.43
CA TRP A 10 5.88 -1.84 -2.42
C TRP A 10 6.15 -1.15 -3.76
N VAL A 11 5.12 -0.49 -4.30
CA VAL A 11 5.15 0.36 -5.48
C VAL A 11 4.92 1.81 -5.05
N SER A 12 5.77 2.73 -5.50
CA SER A 12 5.57 4.16 -5.25
C SER A 12 4.39 4.68 -6.05
N VAL A 13 3.48 5.42 -5.41
CA VAL A 13 2.34 6.08 -6.10
C VAL A 13 2.80 7.07 -7.19
N LYS A 14 4.04 7.57 -7.08
CA LYS A 14 4.64 8.47 -8.07
C LYS A 14 5.12 7.75 -9.33
N GLU A 15 5.43 6.46 -9.21
CA GLU A 15 5.88 5.64 -10.33
C GLU A 15 4.68 5.08 -11.09
N ARG A 16 3.71 4.54 -10.35
CA ARG A 16 2.50 3.93 -10.91
C ARG A 16 1.38 3.91 -9.89
N MET A 17 0.17 4.16 -10.35
CA MET A 17 -1.06 3.95 -9.59
C MET A 17 -1.66 2.56 -9.88
N PRO A 18 -2.43 1.96 -8.97
CA PRO A 18 -3.16 0.74 -9.27
C PRO A 18 -4.06 0.88 -10.50
N GLU A 19 -4.27 -0.23 -11.19
CA GLU A 19 -5.09 -0.31 -12.40
C GLU A 19 -6.42 -0.97 -12.04
N ASP A 20 -7.52 -0.47 -12.60
CA ASP A 20 -8.84 -1.11 -12.49
C ASP A 20 -8.84 -2.41 -13.29
N ASP A 21 -9.16 -3.54 -12.64
CA ASP A 21 -9.23 -4.86 -13.27
C ASP A 21 -10.65 -5.15 -13.77
N GLY A 22 -11.09 -4.39 -14.77
CA GLY A 22 -12.31 -4.69 -15.51
C GLY A 22 -13.62 -4.47 -14.74
N GLY A 23 -13.64 -3.53 -13.77
CA GLY A 23 -14.86 -3.06 -13.11
C GLY A 23 -14.93 -3.33 -11.61
N PHE A 24 -13.86 -3.87 -11.02
CA PHE A 24 -13.71 -3.98 -9.57
C PHE A 24 -12.47 -3.24 -9.10
N SER A 25 -12.68 -2.32 -8.16
CA SER A 25 -11.61 -1.68 -7.43
C SER A 25 -10.72 -2.72 -6.75
N PRO A 26 -9.42 -2.82 -7.07
CA PRO A 26 -8.54 -3.75 -6.39
C PRO A 26 -8.31 -3.32 -4.93
N LEU A 27 -8.14 -4.30 -4.04
CA LEU A 27 -7.77 -4.04 -2.65
C LEU A 27 -6.26 -3.90 -2.52
N CYS A 28 -5.82 -2.77 -1.99
CA CYS A 28 -4.43 -2.43 -1.82
C CYS A 28 -4.05 -2.34 -0.34
N LEU A 29 -2.85 -2.80 -0.01
CA LEU A 29 -2.15 -2.42 1.21
C LEU A 29 -1.43 -1.10 0.94
N VAL A 30 -1.64 -0.10 1.78
CA VAL A 30 -1.06 1.25 1.60
C VAL A 30 -0.14 1.63 2.75
N TYR A 31 0.97 2.28 2.45
CA TYR A 31 1.89 2.86 3.43
C TYR A 31 1.71 4.36 3.47
N TYR A 32 1.37 4.89 4.64
CA TYR A 32 0.91 6.26 4.77
C TYR A 32 1.44 7.02 5.97
N THR A 33 1.47 8.37 5.89
CA THR A 33 2.03 9.28 6.90
C THR A 33 1.06 10.38 7.31
N TYR A 34 0.52 10.33 8.52
CA TYR A 34 -0.45 11.31 9.03
C TYR A 34 0.12 12.17 10.16
N THR A 35 -0.50 13.32 10.43
CA THR A 35 -0.15 14.14 11.60
C THR A 35 -0.91 13.64 12.83
N GLY A 36 -0.18 13.13 13.82
CA GLY A 36 -0.73 12.68 15.10
C GLY A 36 -1.20 13.82 15.99
N GLY A 37 -1.92 13.47 17.07
CA GLY A 37 -2.57 14.44 17.97
C GLY A 37 -1.64 15.41 18.72
N TYR A 38 -0.31 15.21 18.68
CA TYR A 38 0.70 16.13 19.22
C TYR A 38 1.53 16.82 18.12
N GLY A 39 1.05 16.82 16.87
CA GLY A 39 1.74 17.45 15.74
C GLY A 39 2.92 16.66 15.19
N GLN A 40 3.12 15.41 15.61
CA GLN A 40 4.17 14.53 15.10
C GLN A 40 3.71 13.79 13.83
N SER A 41 4.60 13.61 12.86
CA SER A 41 4.34 12.72 11.72
C SER A 41 4.40 11.26 12.15
N ILE A 42 3.35 10.49 11.86
CA ILE A 42 3.24 9.07 12.17
C ILE A 42 3.10 8.32 10.86
N THR A 43 3.93 7.29 10.66
CA THR A 43 3.82 6.38 9.53
C THR A 43 3.09 5.10 9.94
N SER A 44 2.21 4.60 9.08
CA SER A 44 1.45 3.37 9.32
C SER A 44 1.13 2.65 8.01
N ILE A 45 0.64 1.43 8.14
CA ILE A 45 0.13 0.62 7.04
C ILE A 45 -1.38 0.45 7.22
N GLY A 46 -2.13 0.53 6.13
CA GLY A 46 -3.59 0.39 6.10
C GLY A 46 -4.06 -0.37 4.87
N TYR A 47 -5.38 -0.54 4.76
CA TYR A 47 -6.03 -1.14 3.60
C TYR A 47 -6.92 -0.11 2.94
N ASP A 48 -6.90 -0.08 1.62
CA ASP A 48 -7.77 0.80 0.85
C ASP A 48 -8.20 0.16 -0.47
N TRP A 49 -9.40 0.48 -0.94
CA TRP A 49 -9.91 0.05 -2.23
C TRP A 49 -9.56 1.11 -3.27
N TRP A 50 -8.91 0.69 -4.35
CA TRP A 50 -8.60 1.63 -5.43
C TRP A 50 -9.84 1.91 -6.27
N ASP A 51 -10.56 2.97 -5.96
CA ASP A 51 -11.50 3.55 -6.91
C ASP A 51 -10.74 4.36 -7.95
N SER A 52 -11.19 4.31 -9.20
CA SER A 52 -10.51 4.95 -10.33
C SER A 52 -10.51 6.48 -10.28
N ASP A 53 -10.99 7.08 -9.18
CA ASP A 53 -10.95 8.52 -8.97
C ASP A 53 -9.54 8.97 -8.54
N LYS A 54 -8.71 9.18 -9.56
CA LYS A 54 -7.34 9.68 -9.43
C LYS A 54 -7.28 11.05 -8.71
N ASP A 55 -8.38 11.80 -8.68
CA ASP A 55 -8.42 13.10 -8.03
C ASP A 55 -8.54 12.99 -6.51
N GLU A 56 -9.10 11.92 -5.95
CA GLU A 56 -9.11 11.72 -4.49
C GLU A 56 -7.70 11.49 -3.96
N TRP A 57 -6.92 10.64 -4.62
CA TRP A 57 -5.56 10.29 -4.25
C TRP A 57 -4.51 11.38 -4.53
N THR A 58 -4.77 12.27 -5.50
CA THR A 58 -3.93 13.47 -5.69
C THR A 58 -4.31 14.62 -4.75
N LYS A 59 -5.56 14.68 -4.24
CA LYS A 59 -5.91 15.61 -3.14
C LYS A 59 -5.25 15.23 -1.81
N HIS A 60 -4.79 13.98 -1.69
CA HIS A 60 -3.91 13.50 -0.62
C HIS A 60 -2.44 13.98 -0.74
N ASP A 61 -2.10 14.90 -1.66
CA ASP A 61 -0.75 15.52 -1.76
C ASP A 61 -0.26 16.20 -0.47
N ASN A 62 -1.19 16.51 0.46
CA ASN A 62 -0.88 17.05 1.78
C ASN A 62 -0.95 16.03 2.93
N SER A 63 -1.43 14.81 2.67
CA SER A 63 -1.56 13.75 3.65
C SER A 63 -1.59 12.39 2.96
N GLU A 64 -0.54 11.63 3.26
CA GLU A 64 -0.66 10.25 3.72
C GLU A 64 -0.02 9.19 2.82
N VAL A 65 -0.60 8.71 1.72
CA VAL A 65 -0.10 7.47 1.10
C VAL A 65 1.10 7.70 0.15
N THR A 66 2.19 6.95 0.36
CA THR A 66 3.42 7.05 -0.47
C THR A 66 3.71 5.78 -1.27
N HIS A 67 3.30 4.62 -0.76
CA HIS A 67 3.51 3.34 -1.41
C HIS A 67 2.27 2.46 -1.27
N TRP A 68 2.11 1.53 -2.20
CA TRP A 68 1.03 0.57 -2.21
C TRP A 68 1.50 -0.79 -2.72
N CYS A 69 0.74 -1.85 -2.46
CA CYS A 69 0.85 -3.12 -3.18
C CYS A 69 -0.52 -3.79 -3.22
N TYR A 70 -0.77 -4.63 -4.23
CA TYR A 70 -1.98 -5.45 -4.23
C TYR A 70 -1.91 -6.47 -3.09
N MET A 71 -3.04 -6.71 -2.42
CA MET A 71 -3.10 -7.72 -1.37
C MET A 71 -2.71 -9.11 -1.88
N ASP A 72 -3.06 -9.41 -3.14
CA ASP A 72 -2.74 -10.69 -3.78
C ASP A 72 -1.24 -10.85 -4.08
N ASP A 73 -0.48 -9.75 -4.12
CA ASP A 73 0.97 -9.78 -4.34
C ASP A 73 1.77 -9.97 -3.04
N ILE A 74 1.11 -9.94 -1.88
CA ILE A 74 1.77 -10.15 -0.60
C ILE A 74 2.15 -11.65 -0.48
N PRO A 75 3.45 -11.98 -0.38
CA PRO A 75 3.86 -13.37 -0.35
C PRO A 75 3.32 -14.08 0.90
N ALA A 76 2.85 -15.31 0.72
CA ALA A 76 2.45 -16.16 1.83
C ALA A 76 3.64 -16.37 2.80
N PRO A 77 3.38 -16.47 4.11
CA PRO A 77 4.42 -16.76 5.07
C PRO A 77 5.07 -18.11 4.75
N VAL A 78 6.41 -18.16 4.78
CA VAL A 78 7.13 -19.41 4.57
C VAL A 78 6.95 -20.27 5.82
N THR A 79 6.08 -21.27 5.76
CA THR A 79 6.02 -22.29 6.79
C THR A 79 7.33 -23.08 6.75
N GLN A 80 8.09 -23.09 7.85
CA GLN A 80 9.10 -24.14 8.04
C GLN A 80 8.35 -25.45 8.20
N GLU A 81 8.24 -26.23 7.12
CA GLU A 81 8.02 -27.67 7.27
C GLU A 81 9.22 -28.22 8.05
N ASN A 82 8.95 -28.76 9.23
CA ASN A 82 9.90 -29.53 10.02
C ASN A 82 10.04 -30.93 9.43
#